data_AF-A0A7Y2TBT7-F1
#
_entry.id   AF-A0A7Y2TBT7-F1
#
_cell.length_a   1.000
_cell.length_b   1.000
_cell.length_c   1.000
_cell.angle_alpha   90.00
_cell.angle_beta   90.00
_cell.angle_gamma   90.00
#
_symmetry.space_group_name_H-M   'P 1'
#
loop_
_entity.id
_entity.type
_entity.pdbx_description
1 polymer ?
#
loop_
_entity_poly.entity_id
_entity_poly.type
_entity_poly.pdbx_seq_one_letter_code
_entity_poly.pdbx_strand_id
1 'polypeptide(L)'
;MKSSDQKHRIIFIDLMRAFAVLQMVQGHTINVLLAEQYRNADYIFYAVWNFMRGMTAPIFMFTAGTVFTYLFRSVQKPFNENPRVKKGIKRGLLLIGIGYLLRYPTWTVFDFSEVSELSWQIFQAVDVLQLIGISLLILLLVLYFVEKTKLSDTILFAVAASLIFFSSPFIEKINWLSYFPQFIASYFYSGTGSLFPVFPWAAYVIAGGVLGSYLGKNPHVFKTKKFSLLLAVFGCAFMIISYSSELVLNLLNVTVTNIQTDPGVIVFRVGFVLGLNAIVSFIALKVDRIPQLLILVGRNTLLIYVVHLLLLYGSAWNPGINFIWGKGFNGWLSVFAALLMITIMTLMVIGIHKLKIRNKGLVT
;
A
#
# COMPACT_ATOMS: atom_id res chain seq x y z
N MET A 1 -5.73 -16.05 37.40
CA MET A 1 -4.79 -16.43 36.32
C MET A 1 -5.19 -15.71 35.04
N LYS A 2 -4.61 -14.52 34.77
CA LYS A 2 -4.77 -13.83 33.47
C LYS A 2 -3.54 -14.18 32.65
N SER A 3 -3.63 -15.16 31.75
CA SER A 3 -2.65 -15.28 30.67
C SER A 3 -2.84 -14.06 29.77
N SER A 4 -2.07 -13.00 30.04
CA SER A 4 -1.86 -11.96 29.05
C SER A 4 -1.14 -12.64 27.89
N ASP A 5 -1.90 -13.05 26.89
CA ASP A 5 -1.42 -13.57 25.63
C ASP A 5 -0.53 -12.47 25.00
N GLN A 6 0.76 -12.51 25.34
CA GLN A 6 1.73 -11.49 24.95
C GLN A 6 1.92 -11.65 23.46
N LYS A 7 1.17 -10.87 22.69
CA LYS A 7 1.31 -10.74 21.24
C LYS A 7 2.79 -10.61 20.91
N HIS A 8 3.35 -11.64 20.28
CA HIS A 8 4.74 -11.63 19.85
C HIS A 8 4.89 -10.58 18.78
N ARG A 9 5.52 -9.47 19.15
CA ARG A 9 5.81 -8.38 18.24
C ARG A 9 6.73 -8.88 17.12
N ILE A 10 6.29 -8.69 15.88
CA ILE A 10 7.04 -9.11 14.70
C ILE A 10 7.89 -7.94 14.21
N ILE A 11 9.19 -7.95 14.54
CA ILE A 11 10.12 -6.86 14.26
C ILE A 11 10.21 -6.57 12.76
N PHE A 12 10.26 -7.60 11.92
CA PHE A 12 10.40 -7.39 10.46
C PHE A 12 9.19 -6.65 9.87
N ILE A 13 7.97 -6.88 10.39
CA ILE A 13 6.78 -6.15 9.94
C ILE A 13 6.88 -4.67 10.31
N ASP A 14 7.36 -4.35 11.51
CA ASP A 14 7.58 -2.95 11.91
C ASP A 14 8.63 -2.27 11.03
N LEU A 15 9.71 -2.99 10.68
CA LEU A 15 10.74 -2.50 9.76
C LEU A 15 10.19 -2.30 8.34
N MET A 16 9.40 -3.24 7.82
CA MET A 16 8.76 -3.12 6.50
C MET A 16 7.83 -1.89 6.44
N ARG A 17 7.05 -1.64 7.49
CA ARG A 17 6.19 -0.44 7.58
C ARG A 17 7.01 0.83 7.62
N ALA A 18 8.08 0.88 8.42
CA ALA A 18 8.95 2.05 8.49
C ALA A 18 9.63 2.30 7.14
N PHE A 19 10.16 1.26 6.50
CA PHE A 19 10.75 1.33 5.16
C PHE A 19 9.76 1.89 4.14
N ALA A 20 8.55 1.34 4.08
CA ALA A 20 7.52 1.78 3.16
C ALA A 20 7.21 3.28 3.35
N VAL A 21 7.03 3.75 4.59
CA VAL A 21 6.74 5.17 4.87
C VAL A 21 7.87 6.08 4.41
N LEU A 22 9.12 5.72 4.69
CA LEU A 22 10.26 6.52 4.26
C LEU A 22 10.33 6.58 2.72
N GLN A 23 10.09 5.44 2.05
CA GLN A 23 10.03 5.36 0.59
C GLN A 23 8.89 6.20 -0.01
N MET A 24 7.72 6.21 0.62
CA MET A 24 6.59 7.06 0.20
C MET A 24 6.95 8.54 0.31
N VAL A 25 7.43 9.00 1.47
CA VAL A 25 7.70 10.42 1.70
C VAL A 25 8.78 10.92 0.74
N GLN A 26 9.89 10.19 0.59
CA GLN A 26 10.93 10.57 -0.36
C GLN A 26 10.42 10.50 -1.81
N GLY A 27 9.65 9.47 -2.15
CA GLY A 27 9.17 9.23 -3.52
C GLY A 27 8.22 10.33 -3.99
N HIS A 28 7.29 10.78 -3.15
CA HIS A 28 6.42 11.92 -3.49
C HIS A 28 7.21 13.23 -3.53
N THR A 29 8.11 13.46 -2.57
CA THR A 29 8.89 14.72 -2.51
C THR A 29 9.77 14.89 -3.74
N ILE A 30 10.58 13.89 -4.09
CA ILE A 30 11.46 13.93 -5.27
C ILE A 30 10.61 14.00 -6.54
N ASN A 31 9.47 13.30 -6.61
CA ASN A 31 8.61 13.40 -7.79
C ASN A 31 7.95 14.78 -7.97
N VAL A 32 7.63 15.48 -6.89
CA VAL A 32 7.04 16.82 -7.00
C VAL A 32 8.11 17.81 -7.45
N LEU A 33 9.33 17.69 -6.93
CA LEU A 33 10.34 18.74 -7.04
C LEU A 33 11.35 18.54 -8.19
N LEU A 34 11.71 17.30 -8.52
CA LEU A 34 12.77 17.02 -9.50
C LEU A 34 12.36 17.47 -10.91
N ALA A 35 13.19 18.33 -11.52
CA ALA A 35 12.97 18.86 -12.87
C ALA A 35 13.00 17.76 -13.94
N GLU A 36 12.24 17.98 -15.02
CA GLU A 36 12.03 16.99 -16.10
C GLU A 36 13.35 16.57 -16.78
N GLN A 37 14.31 17.49 -16.93
CA GLN A 37 15.63 17.19 -17.54
C GLN A 37 16.45 16.13 -16.79
N TYR A 38 16.16 15.87 -15.51
CA TYR A 38 16.85 14.84 -14.72
C TYR A 38 16.11 13.50 -14.72
N ARG A 39 14.95 13.41 -15.39
CA ARG A 39 14.07 12.23 -15.40
C ARG A 39 14.38 11.27 -16.55
N ASN A 40 15.65 10.97 -16.73
CA ASN A 40 16.09 10.05 -17.77
C ASN A 40 16.32 8.64 -17.18
N ALA A 41 15.65 7.63 -17.73
CA ALA A 41 15.82 6.23 -17.38
C ALA A 41 17.21 5.66 -17.75
N ASP A 42 17.96 6.32 -18.63
CA ASP A 42 19.35 5.97 -18.93
C ASP A 42 20.28 6.27 -17.73
N TYR A 43 19.87 7.18 -16.84
CA TYR A 43 20.63 7.49 -15.63
C TYR A 43 20.30 6.50 -14.52
N ILE A 44 21.28 5.67 -14.16
CA ILE A 44 21.12 4.57 -13.20
C ILE A 44 20.49 5.02 -11.87
N PHE A 45 20.87 6.18 -11.33
CA PHE A 45 20.30 6.69 -10.07
C PHE A 45 18.81 7.03 -10.20
N TYR A 46 18.40 7.66 -11.31
CA TYR A 46 17.00 7.96 -11.56
C TYR A 46 16.20 6.68 -11.84
N ALA A 47 16.75 5.76 -12.65
CA ALA A 47 16.11 4.48 -12.95
C ALA A 47 15.83 3.66 -11.69
N VAL A 48 16.83 3.50 -10.82
CA VAL A 48 16.70 2.79 -9.54
C VAL A 48 15.69 3.49 -8.63
N TRP A 49 15.76 4.82 -8.53
CA TRP A 49 14.79 5.59 -7.74
C TRP A 49 13.37 5.42 -8.27
N ASN A 50 13.16 5.55 -9.58
CA ASN A 50 11.86 5.45 -10.23
C ASN A 50 11.26 4.04 -10.05
N PHE A 51 12.09 3.01 -10.19
CA PHE A 51 11.72 1.63 -9.88
C PHE A 51 11.27 1.47 -8.42
N MET A 52 12.10 1.90 -7.46
CA MET A 52 11.78 1.79 -6.03
C MET A 52 10.52 2.58 -5.65
N ARG A 53 10.32 3.73 -6.28
CA ARG A 53 9.09 4.51 -6.14
C ARG A 53 7.87 3.73 -6.65
N GLY A 54 7.98 3.07 -7.80
CA GLY A 54 6.95 2.17 -8.33
C GLY A 54 6.65 0.98 -7.41
N MET A 55 7.64 0.51 -6.65
CA MET A 55 7.49 -0.58 -5.67
C MET A 55 6.85 -0.15 -4.35
N THR A 56 6.76 1.15 -4.07
CA THR A 56 6.29 1.66 -2.77
C THR A 56 4.84 1.27 -2.48
N ALA A 57 3.94 1.41 -3.46
CA ALA A 57 2.53 1.05 -3.31
C ALA A 57 2.32 -0.47 -3.09
N PRO A 58 2.90 -1.38 -3.91
CA PRO A 58 2.85 -2.82 -3.65
C PRO A 58 3.35 -3.21 -2.24
N ILE A 59 4.46 -2.62 -1.78
CA ILE A 59 5.00 -2.89 -0.43
C ILE A 59 3.98 -2.47 0.64
N PHE A 60 3.38 -1.28 0.52
CA PHE A 60 2.38 -0.80 1.47
C PHE A 60 1.15 -1.69 1.53
N MET A 61 0.59 -2.00 0.36
CA MET A 61 -0.64 -2.78 0.22
C MET A 61 -0.45 -4.19 0.78
N PHE A 62 0.62 -4.86 0.37
CA PHE A 62 0.96 -6.19 0.86
C PHE A 62 1.17 -6.19 2.38
N THR A 63 1.92 -5.22 2.90
CA THR A 63 2.16 -5.09 4.34
C THR A 63 0.87 -4.82 5.11
N ALA A 64 -0.04 -3.99 4.58
CA ALA A 64 -1.34 -3.71 5.19
C ALA A 64 -2.18 -4.99 5.32
N GLY A 65 -2.24 -5.80 4.25
CA GLY A 65 -2.91 -7.09 4.28
C GLY A 65 -2.27 -8.10 5.24
N THR A 66 -0.94 -8.20 5.23
CA THR A 66 -0.21 -9.07 6.17
C THR A 66 -0.49 -8.70 7.62
N VAL A 67 -0.38 -7.42 7.98
CA VAL A 67 -0.62 -6.94 9.35
C VAL A 67 -2.06 -7.21 9.77
N PHE A 68 -3.03 -6.87 8.93
CA PHE A 68 -4.44 -7.03 9.25
C PHE A 68 -4.79 -8.50 9.49
N THR A 69 -4.45 -9.37 8.55
CA THR A 69 -4.77 -10.81 8.61
C THR A 69 -4.02 -11.51 9.74
N TYR A 70 -2.75 -11.15 9.98
CA TYR A 70 -2.00 -11.62 11.15
C TYR A 70 -2.74 -11.29 12.44
N LEU A 71 -3.10 -10.02 12.63
CA LEU A 71 -3.78 -9.56 13.84
C LEU A 71 -5.20 -10.11 13.99
N PHE A 72 -5.85 -10.48 12.88
CA PHE A 72 -7.12 -11.20 12.86
C PHE A 72 -6.95 -12.63 13.37
N ARG A 73 -6.01 -13.38 12.79
CA ARG A 73 -5.75 -14.80 13.12
C ARG A 73 -5.07 -15.02 14.46
N SER A 74 -4.38 -14.02 15.00
CA SER A 74 -3.89 -14.06 16.39
C SER A 74 -5.03 -13.99 17.43
N VAL A 75 -6.28 -13.73 17.03
CA VAL A 75 -7.43 -13.79 17.92
C VAL A 75 -8.20 -15.08 17.64
N GLN A 76 -8.15 -16.02 18.58
CA GLN A 76 -8.81 -17.32 18.48
C GLN A 76 -10.32 -17.19 18.79
N LYS A 77 -11.05 -16.48 17.93
CA LYS A 77 -12.50 -16.31 18.01
C LYS A 77 -13.16 -16.46 16.63
N PRO A 78 -14.41 -16.95 16.57
CA PRO A 78 -15.22 -16.93 15.34
C PRO A 78 -15.34 -15.52 14.77
N PHE A 79 -15.59 -15.41 13.47
CA PHE A 79 -15.64 -14.15 12.72
C PHE A 79 -16.55 -13.13 13.40
N ASN A 80 -17.78 -13.52 13.73
CA ASN A 80 -18.78 -12.63 14.33
C ASN A 80 -18.39 -12.08 15.71
N GLU A 81 -17.57 -12.83 16.47
CA GLU A 81 -17.10 -12.43 17.79
C GLU A 81 -15.70 -11.80 17.77
N ASN A 82 -15.01 -11.87 16.63
CA ASN A 82 -13.66 -11.37 16.52
C ASN A 82 -13.68 -9.83 16.49
N PRO A 83 -13.10 -9.13 17.49
CA PRO A 83 -13.09 -7.67 17.54
C PRO A 83 -12.39 -7.03 16.35
N ARG A 84 -11.62 -7.81 15.57
CA ARG A 84 -10.97 -7.36 14.34
C ARG A 84 -11.93 -7.13 13.18
N VAL A 85 -13.12 -7.74 13.18
CA VAL A 85 -14.16 -7.43 12.18
C VAL A 85 -14.60 -5.98 12.31
N LYS A 86 -15.12 -5.58 13.47
CA LYS A 86 -15.56 -4.19 13.70
C LYS A 86 -14.42 -3.18 13.54
N LYS A 87 -13.21 -3.51 14.00
CA LYS A 87 -12.03 -2.66 13.80
C LYS A 87 -11.64 -2.53 12.33
N GLY A 88 -11.69 -3.63 11.57
CA GLY A 88 -11.40 -3.66 10.14
C GLY A 88 -12.39 -2.85 9.34
N ILE A 89 -13.70 -3.03 9.58
CA ILE A 89 -14.76 -2.24 8.92
C ILE A 89 -14.59 -0.76 9.22
N LYS A 90 -14.45 -0.39 10.51
CA LYS A 90 -14.24 1.00 10.92
C LYS A 90 -12.99 1.60 10.27
N ARG A 91 -11.90 0.84 10.20
CA ARG A 91 -10.65 1.28 9.57
C ARG A 91 -10.83 1.44 8.06
N GLY A 92 -11.46 0.48 7.39
CA GLY A 92 -11.72 0.53 5.96
C GLY A 92 -12.52 1.76 5.56
N LEU A 93 -13.64 2.00 6.25
CA LEU A 93 -14.49 3.18 6.02
C LEU A 93 -13.75 4.50 6.36
N LEU A 94 -12.96 4.52 7.43
CA LEU A 94 -12.14 5.69 7.77
C LEU A 94 -11.14 6.03 6.66
N LEU A 95 -10.45 5.03 6.10
CA LEU A 95 -9.48 5.24 5.03
C LEU A 95 -10.14 5.72 3.75
N ILE A 96 -11.32 5.16 3.40
CA ILE A 96 -12.12 5.65 2.27
C ILE A 96 -12.51 7.11 2.48
N GLY A 97 -13.05 7.46 3.65
CA GLY A 97 -13.44 8.82 3.98
C GLY A 97 -12.27 9.80 3.92
N ILE A 98 -11.14 9.49 4.54
CA ILE A 98 -9.93 10.33 4.49
C ILE A 98 -9.40 10.46 3.06
N GLY A 99 -9.42 9.37 2.28
CA GLY A 99 -8.99 9.40 0.88
C GLY A 99 -9.78 10.40 0.04
N TYR A 100 -11.11 10.40 0.17
CA TYR A 100 -11.95 11.36 -0.54
C TYR A 100 -11.80 12.78 0.00
N LEU A 101 -11.63 12.95 1.32
CA LEU A 101 -11.37 14.27 1.92
C LEU A 101 -10.05 14.88 1.47
N LEU A 102 -9.01 14.07 1.20
CA LEU A 102 -7.73 14.57 0.68
C LEU A 102 -7.85 15.17 -0.73
N ARG A 103 -8.84 14.72 -1.51
CA ARG A 103 -9.09 15.17 -2.88
C ARG A 103 -10.35 16.02 -2.97
N TYR A 104 -10.80 16.58 -1.84
CA TYR A 104 -12.04 17.36 -1.78
C TYR A 104 -12.01 18.51 -2.80
N PRO A 105 -13.07 18.73 -3.59
CA PRO A 105 -12.97 19.45 -4.86
C PRO A 105 -13.08 20.99 -4.75
N THR A 106 -13.40 21.52 -3.58
CA THR A 106 -13.64 22.97 -3.35
C THR A 106 -13.31 23.37 -1.92
N TRP A 107 -13.09 24.65 -1.66
CA TRP A 107 -12.84 25.20 -0.31
C TRP A 107 -14.12 25.33 0.53
N THR A 108 -15.29 25.30 -0.11
CA THR A 108 -16.62 25.36 0.50
C THR A 108 -17.07 23.99 1.01
N VAL A 109 -17.69 23.93 2.20
CA VAL A 109 -18.07 22.64 2.81
C VAL A 109 -19.38 22.07 2.22
N PHE A 110 -20.31 22.93 1.80
CA PHE A 110 -21.65 22.50 1.35
C PHE A 110 -22.08 23.10 0.01
N ASP A 111 -21.32 24.04 -0.54
CA ASP A 111 -21.61 24.65 -1.82
C ASP A 111 -20.69 24.06 -2.89
N PHE A 112 -21.28 23.38 -3.88
CA PHE A 112 -20.54 22.77 -4.98
C PHE A 112 -20.86 23.40 -6.34
N SER A 113 -21.52 24.57 -6.35
CA SER A 113 -21.96 25.26 -7.57
C SER A 113 -20.80 25.63 -8.49
N GLU A 114 -19.66 26.01 -7.92
CA GLU A 114 -18.45 26.42 -8.64
C GLU A 114 -17.47 25.26 -8.93
N VAL A 115 -17.87 24.00 -8.67
CA VAL A 115 -16.98 22.85 -8.88
C VAL A 115 -16.92 22.47 -10.35
N SER A 116 -15.74 22.66 -10.95
CA SER A 116 -15.48 22.24 -12.32
C SER A 116 -15.64 20.74 -12.52
N GLU A 117 -15.94 20.32 -13.76
CA GLU A 117 -16.01 18.90 -14.12
C GLU A 117 -14.70 18.17 -13.81
N LEU A 118 -13.55 18.79 -14.09
CA LEU A 118 -12.23 18.22 -13.77
C LEU A 118 -12.05 18.01 -12.25
N SER A 119 -12.47 18.98 -11.42
CA SER A 119 -12.41 18.85 -9.97
C SER A 119 -13.30 17.69 -9.48
N TRP A 120 -14.48 17.53 -10.06
CA TRP A 120 -15.34 16.37 -9.80
C TRP A 120 -14.66 15.06 -10.20
N GLN A 121 -14.04 15.01 -11.37
CA GLN A 121 -13.34 13.82 -11.83
C GLN A 121 -12.20 13.43 -10.88
N ILE A 122 -11.40 14.41 -10.42
CA ILE A 122 -10.30 14.20 -9.47
C ILE A 122 -10.81 13.73 -8.10
N PHE A 123 -11.90 14.32 -7.60
CA PHE A 123 -12.50 13.94 -6.34
C PHE A 123 -13.05 12.51 -6.36
N GLN A 124 -13.69 12.10 -7.47
CA GLN A 124 -14.31 10.79 -7.58
C GLN A 124 -13.30 9.67 -7.91
N ALA A 125 -12.13 10.02 -8.46
CA ALA A 125 -11.05 9.09 -8.75
C ALA A 125 -10.51 8.37 -7.50
N VAL A 126 -10.23 7.08 -7.64
CA VAL A 126 -9.73 6.24 -6.54
C VAL A 126 -8.21 6.38 -6.41
N ASP A 127 -7.79 6.72 -5.19
CA ASP A 127 -6.39 6.74 -4.75
C ASP A 127 -6.12 5.62 -3.73
N VAL A 128 -4.87 5.53 -3.28
CA VAL A 128 -4.35 4.42 -2.46
C VAL A 128 -5.10 4.25 -1.13
N LEU A 129 -5.60 5.32 -0.49
CA LEU A 129 -6.35 5.18 0.78
C LEU A 129 -7.72 4.55 0.57
N GLN A 130 -8.48 4.99 -0.43
CA GLN A 130 -9.75 4.40 -0.80
C GLN A 130 -9.57 2.93 -1.16
N LEU A 131 -8.55 2.62 -1.97
CA LEU A 131 -8.22 1.26 -2.35
C LEU A 131 -7.85 0.37 -1.14
N ILE A 132 -6.96 0.82 -0.24
CA ILE A 132 -6.63 0.05 0.96
C ILE A 132 -7.89 -0.16 1.80
N GLY A 133 -8.72 0.88 1.92
CA GLY A 133 -9.98 0.81 2.66
C GLY A 133 -10.93 -0.26 2.12
N ILE A 134 -11.21 -0.26 0.81
CA ILE A 134 -12.07 -1.29 0.18
C ILE A 134 -11.41 -2.67 0.23
N SER A 135 -10.08 -2.75 0.07
CA SER A 135 -9.35 -4.02 0.14
C SER A 135 -9.38 -4.66 1.53
N LEU A 136 -9.43 -3.87 2.61
CA LEU A 136 -9.67 -4.38 3.96
C LEU A 136 -11.07 -4.98 4.12
N LEU A 137 -12.08 -4.41 3.46
CA LEU A 137 -13.43 -4.98 3.44
C LEU A 137 -13.47 -6.28 2.63
N ILE A 138 -12.77 -6.34 1.49
CA ILE A 138 -12.61 -7.58 0.71
C ILE A 138 -11.86 -8.64 1.53
N LEU A 139 -10.79 -8.30 2.24
CA LEU A 139 -10.08 -9.22 3.13
C LEU A 139 -11.01 -9.80 4.21
N LEU A 140 -11.87 -8.98 4.81
CA LEU A 140 -12.88 -9.44 5.76
C LEU A 140 -13.89 -10.39 5.12
N LEU A 141 -14.34 -10.09 3.91
CA LEU A 141 -15.22 -10.98 3.15
C LEU A 141 -14.57 -12.34 2.90
N VAL A 142 -13.30 -12.36 2.47
CA VAL A 142 -12.53 -13.60 2.27
C VAL A 142 -12.42 -14.38 3.60
N LEU A 143 -12.10 -13.72 4.71
CA LEU A 143 -12.04 -14.36 6.03
C LEU A 143 -13.37 -14.95 6.48
N TYR A 144 -14.49 -14.27 6.19
CA TYR A 144 -15.83 -14.79 6.42
C TYR A 144 -16.08 -16.07 5.61
N PHE A 145 -15.74 -16.07 4.31
CA PHE A 145 -15.87 -17.26 3.47
C PHE A 145 -14.95 -18.41 3.91
N VAL A 146 -13.74 -18.12 4.40
CA VAL A 146 -12.87 -19.15 4.99
C VAL A 146 -13.57 -19.86 6.14
N GLU A 147 -14.21 -19.12 7.04
CA GLU A 147 -14.93 -19.71 8.17
C GLU A 147 -16.16 -20.51 7.72
N LYS A 148 -16.92 -20.00 6.75
CA LYS A 148 -18.14 -20.66 6.26
C LYS A 148 -17.87 -21.92 5.45
N THR A 149 -16.85 -21.89 4.60
CA THR A 149 -16.49 -23.02 3.73
C THR A 149 -15.54 -24.02 4.40
N LYS A 150 -14.92 -23.64 5.53
CA LYS A 150 -13.87 -24.41 6.23
C LYS A 150 -12.64 -24.74 5.36
N LEU A 151 -12.48 -24.05 4.22
CA LEU A 151 -11.33 -24.19 3.35
C LEU A 151 -10.09 -23.51 3.97
N SER A 152 -8.92 -23.84 3.45
CA SER A 152 -7.66 -23.23 3.91
C SER A 152 -7.61 -21.74 3.57
N ASP A 153 -7.23 -20.91 4.54
CA ASP A 153 -6.91 -19.49 4.34
C ASP A 153 -6.03 -19.24 3.13
N THR A 154 -4.94 -20.02 3.00
CA THR A 154 -3.98 -19.88 1.92
C THR A 154 -4.67 -20.06 0.57
N ILE A 155 -5.57 -21.05 0.45
CA ILE A 155 -6.28 -21.33 -0.78
C ILE A 155 -7.24 -20.18 -1.11
N LEU A 156 -8.07 -19.74 -0.16
CA LEU A 156 -9.03 -18.66 -0.43
C LEU A 156 -8.37 -17.32 -0.73
N PHE A 157 -7.33 -16.94 0.00
CA PHE A 157 -6.59 -15.72 -0.29
C PHE A 157 -5.86 -15.81 -1.64
N ALA A 158 -5.25 -16.95 -1.97
CA ALA A 158 -4.61 -17.14 -3.26
C ALA A 158 -5.62 -17.08 -4.41
N VAL A 159 -6.77 -17.76 -4.27
CA VAL A 159 -7.85 -17.71 -5.27
C VAL A 159 -8.38 -16.28 -5.42
N ALA A 160 -8.69 -15.59 -4.34
CA ALA A 160 -9.20 -14.21 -4.41
C ALA A 160 -8.18 -13.24 -5.03
N ALA A 161 -6.91 -13.34 -4.65
CA ALA A 161 -5.84 -12.52 -5.24
C ALA A 161 -5.68 -12.83 -6.73
N SER A 162 -5.64 -14.11 -7.11
CA SER A 162 -5.53 -14.56 -8.50
C SER A 162 -6.73 -14.13 -9.34
N LEU A 163 -7.95 -14.19 -8.80
CA LEU A 163 -9.16 -13.74 -9.51
C LEU A 163 -9.07 -12.26 -9.87
N ILE A 164 -8.72 -11.38 -8.92
CA ILE A 164 -8.53 -9.95 -9.20
C ILE A 164 -7.38 -9.73 -10.17
N PHE A 165 -6.26 -10.39 -9.93
CA PHE A 165 -5.06 -10.30 -10.75
C PHE A 165 -5.30 -10.68 -12.23
N PHE A 166 -5.78 -11.90 -12.50
CA PHE A 166 -5.95 -12.40 -13.86
C PHE A 166 -7.14 -11.75 -14.59
N SER A 167 -8.15 -11.25 -13.87
CA SER A 167 -9.26 -10.50 -14.50
C SER A 167 -8.89 -9.06 -14.85
N SER A 168 -7.85 -8.49 -14.23
CA SER A 168 -7.46 -7.07 -14.42
C SER A 168 -7.32 -6.60 -15.86
N PRO A 169 -6.57 -7.27 -16.75
CA PRO A 169 -6.44 -6.81 -18.14
C PRO A 169 -7.75 -6.86 -18.93
N PHE A 170 -8.74 -7.65 -18.50
CA PHE A 170 -10.07 -7.71 -19.13
C PHE A 170 -10.98 -6.60 -18.57
N ILE A 171 -10.98 -6.42 -17.25
CA ILE A 171 -11.75 -5.37 -16.57
C ILE A 171 -11.32 -3.99 -17.06
N GLU A 172 -10.03 -3.76 -17.28
CA GLU A 172 -9.47 -2.48 -17.73
C GLU A 172 -9.97 -2.04 -19.12
N LYS A 173 -10.33 -3.00 -19.99
CA LYS A 173 -10.82 -2.73 -21.35
C LYS A 173 -12.28 -2.29 -21.40
N ILE A 174 -13.03 -2.48 -20.31
CA ILE A 174 -14.46 -2.16 -20.25
C ILE A 174 -14.59 -0.67 -19.90
N ASN A 175 -15.41 0.06 -20.68
CA ASN A 175 -15.78 1.43 -20.32
C ASN A 175 -16.84 1.42 -19.21
N TRP A 176 -16.41 1.35 -17.95
CA TRP A 176 -17.32 1.24 -16.81
C TRP A 176 -18.24 2.45 -16.63
N LEU A 177 -17.90 3.61 -17.19
CA LEU A 177 -18.78 4.80 -17.20
C LEU A 177 -20.08 4.57 -17.98
N SER A 178 -20.12 3.59 -18.91
CA SER A 178 -21.34 3.21 -19.61
C SER A 178 -22.34 2.44 -18.73
N TYR A 179 -21.89 1.92 -17.57
CA TYR A 179 -22.70 1.07 -16.69
C TYR A 179 -22.90 1.66 -15.30
N PHE A 180 -21.96 2.47 -14.81
CA PHE A 180 -21.97 3.03 -13.47
C PHE A 180 -21.62 4.52 -13.46
N PRO A 181 -22.14 5.27 -12.46
CA PRO A 181 -21.63 6.61 -12.17
C PRO A 181 -20.12 6.58 -11.92
N GLN A 182 -19.43 7.66 -12.27
CA GLN A 182 -17.96 7.74 -12.18
C GLN A 182 -17.42 7.32 -10.81
N PHE A 183 -18.05 7.76 -9.71
CA PHE A 183 -17.66 7.36 -8.35
C PHE A 183 -17.53 5.84 -8.15
N ILE A 184 -18.40 5.03 -8.77
CA ILE A 184 -18.34 3.57 -8.72
C ILE A 184 -17.40 3.04 -9.81
N ALA A 185 -17.51 3.56 -11.04
CA ALA A 185 -16.68 3.15 -12.17
C ALA A 185 -15.17 3.30 -11.88
N SER A 186 -14.79 4.31 -11.10
CA SER A 186 -13.42 4.59 -10.66
C SER A 186 -12.75 3.46 -9.86
N TYR A 187 -13.53 2.56 -9.26
CA TYR A 187 -12.98 1.38 -8.59
C TYR A 187 -12.61 0.25 -9.56
N PHE A 188 -13.07 0.27 -10.81
CA PHE A 188 -12.87 -0.83 -11.74
C PHE A 188 -11.69 -0.63 -12.69
N TYR A 189 -11.45 0.59 -13.17
CA TYR A 189 -10.47 0.84 -14.23
C TYR A 189 -9.86 2.24 -14.17
N SER A 190 -8.73 2.43 -14.87
CA SER A 190 -7.97 3.69 -14.83
C SER A 190 -8.56 4.81 -15.69
N GLY A 191 -9.49 4.52 -16.61
CA GLY A 191 -10.04 5.50 -17.55
C GLY A 191 -10.85 6.65 -16.93
N THR A 192 -11.14 6.59 -15.63
CA THR A 192 -11.73 7.70 -14.85
C THR A 192 -10.70 8.66 -14.24
N GLY A 193 -9.41 8.46 -14.51
CA GLY A 193 -8.31 9.14 -13.81
C GLY A 193 -7.92 8.49 -12.47
N SER A 194 -8.47 7.30 -12.16
CA SER A 194 -8.14 6.55 -10.96
C SER A 194 -6.72 5.99 -11.03
N LEU A 195 -5.92 6.30 -10.01
CA LEU A 195 -4.54 5.82 -9.92
C LEU A 195 -4.46 4.40 -9.38
N PHE A 196 -5.46 4.02 -8.56
CA PHE A 196 -5.45 2.78 -7.80
C PHE A 196 -6.82 2.07 -7.84
N PRO A 197 -7.36 1.69 -9.02
CA PRO A 197 -8.55 0.86 -9.09
C PRO A 197 -8.34 -0.49 -8.39
N VAL A 198 -9.43 -1.18 -8.04
CA VAL A 198 -9.41 -2.51 -7.37
C VAL A 198 -8.62 -3.52 -8.20
N PHE A 199 -8.74 -3.45 -9.52
CA PHE A 199 -8.07 -4.32 -10.48
C PHE A 199 -6.85 -3.58 -11.06
N PRO A 200 -5.60 -4.03 -10.80
CA PRO A 200 -5.19 -5.20 -10.03
C PRO A 200 -4.89 -4.94 -8.55
N TRP A 201 -4.93 -3.68 -8.12
CA TRP A 201 -4.18 -3.28 -6.94
C TRP A 201 -4.66 -3.91 -5.61
N ALA A 202 -5.93 -4.29 -5.51
CA ALA A 202 -6.43 -5.02 -4.35
C ALA A 202 -5.78 -6.40 -4.20
N ALA A 203 -5.28 -7.00 -5.28
CA ALA A 203 -4.57 -8.28 -5.25
C ALA A 203 -3.32 -8.21 -4.37
N TYR A 204 -2.59 -7.09 -4.31
CA TYR A 204 -1.42 -6.94 -3.43
C TYR A 204 -1.81 -7.04 -1.96
N VAL A 205 -2.92 -6.40 -1.57
CA VAL A 205 -3.45 -6.45 -0.20
C VAL A 205 -3.89 -7.86 0.16
N ILE A 206 -4.59 -8.54 -0.75
CA ILE A 206 -5.10 -9.90 -0.53
C ILE A 206 -3.96 -10.92 -0.51
N ALA A 207 -2.96 -10.78 -1.37
CA ALA A 207 -1.74 -11.59 -1.36
C ALA A 207 -0.99 -11.44 -0.03
N GLY A 208 -0.92 -10.22 0.52
CA GLY A 208 -0.41 -9.97 1.86
C GLY A 208 -1.17 -10.76 2.94
N GLY A 209 -2.47 -11.00 2.74
CA GLY A 209 -3.32 -11.84 3.58
C GLY A 209 -2.86 -13.30 3.69
N VAL A 210 -2.27 -13.87 2.63
CA VAL A 210 -1.66 -15.21 2.66
C VAL A 210 -0.55 -15.26 3.72
N LEU A 211 0.40 -14.33 3.64
CA LEU A 211 1.50 -14.24 4.60
C LEU A 211 0.99 -13.94 6.02
N GLY A 212 0.03 -13.03 6.14
CA GLY A 212 -0.58 -12.67 7.42
C GLY A 212 -1.23 -13.85 8.12
N SER A 213 -2.00 -14.67 7.38
CA SER A 213 -2.62 -15.87 7.94
C SER A 213 -1.58 -16.91 8.35
N TYR A 214 -0.57 -17.15 7.51
CA TYR A 214 0.52 -18.07 7.83
C TYR A 214 1.23 -17.70 9.14
N LEU A 215 1.56 -16.41 9.33
CA LEU A 215 2.16 -15.90 10.56
C LEU A 215 1.22 -16.00 11.77
N GLY A 216 -0.08 -15.76 11.56
CA GLY A 216 -1.08 -15.81 12.63
C GLY A 216 -1.33 -17.22 13.14
N LYS A 217 -1.26 -18.22 12.27
CA LYS A 217 -1.44 -19.64 12.60
C LYS A 217 -0.16 -20.32 13.10
N ASN A 218 1.01 -19.79 12.75
CA ASN A 218 2.32 -20.35 13.13
C ASN A 218 3.10 -19.35 13.98
N PRO A 219 2.82 -19.24 15.29
CA PRO A 219 3.60 -18.40 16.19
C PRO A 219 5.09 -18.72 16.09
N HIS A 220 5.94 -17.70 16.19
CA HIS A 220 7.41 -17.81 16.14
C HIS A 220 8.05 -18.27 14.83
N VAL A 221 7.30 -18.63 13.79
CA VAL A 221 7.90 -19.07 12.51
C VAL A 221 8.86 -18.02 11.92
N PHE A 222 8.55 -16.75 12.14
CA PHE A 222 9.36 -15.59 11.73
C PHE A 222 10.73 -15.49 12.43
N LYS A 223 10.98 -16.28 13.49
CA LYS A 223 12.28 -16.37 14.17
C LYS A 223 13.21 -17.43 13.56
N THR A 224 12.83 -18.03 12.44
CA THR A 224 13.61 -19.10 11.80
C THR A 224 14.26 -18.62 10.50
N LYS A 225 15.47 -19.13 10.22
CA LYS A 225 16.11 -18.94 8.91
C LYS A 225 15.29 -19.59 7.79
N LYS A 226 14.64 -20.73 8.07
CA LYS A 226 13.76 -21.45 7.13
C LYS A 226 12.65 -20.55 6.59
N PHE A 227 12.01 -19.76 7.46
CA PHE A 227 10.98 -18.80 7.02
C PHE A 227 11.54 -17.76 6.05
N SER A 228 12.67 -17.14 6.39
CA SER A 228 13.31 -16.14 5.53
C SER A 228 13.74 -16.74 4.19
N LEU A 229 14.28 -17.97 4.19
CA LEU A 229 14.64 -18.70 2.98
C LEU A 229 13.41 -19.04 2.13
N LEU A 230 12.30 -19.48 2.72
CA LEU A 230 11.07 -19.77 1.99
C LEU A 230 10.52 -18.51 1.30
N LEU A 231 10.52 -17.36 1.98
CA LEU A 231 10.14 -16.09 1.37
C LEU A 231 11.05 -15.73 0.19
N ALA A 232 12.37 -15.95 0.32
CA ALA A 232 13.31 -15.72 -0.77
C ALA A 232 13.05 -16.65 -1.96
N VAL A 233 12.81 -17.94 -1.71
CA VAL A 233 12.48 -18.92 -2.77
C VAL A 233 11.21 -18.53 -3.51
N PHE A 234 10.11 -18.21 -2.80
CA PHE A 234 8.89 -17.76 -3.44
C PHE A 234 9.06 -16.42 -4.17
N GLY A 235 9.81 -15.48 -3.58
CA GLY A 235 10.11 -14.20 -4.20
C GLY A 235 10.87 -14.35 -5.52
N CYS A 236 11.95 -15.13 -5.52
CA CYS A 236 12.72 -15.44 -6.71
C CYS A 236 11.89 -16.22 -7.74
N ALA A 237 11.10 -17.21 -7.31
CA ALA A 237 10.25 -17.98 -8.21
C ALA A 237 9.25 -17.08 -8.95
N PHE A 238 8.58 -16.16 -8.26
CA PHE A 238 7.66 -15.21 -8.90
C PHE A 238 8.38 -14.25 -9.85
N MET A 239 9.56 -13.72 -9.47
CA MET A 239 10.34 -12.88 -10.38
C MET A 239 10.79 -13.64 -11.65
N ILE A 240 11.20 -14.91 -11.50
CA ILE A 240 11.55 -15.78 -12.64
C ILE A 240 10.32 -16.04 -13.50
N ILE A 241 9.17 -16.38 -12.91
CA ILE A 241 7.91 -16.60 -13.64
C ILE A 241 7.54 -15.36 -14.45
N SER A 242 7.63 -14.17 -13.87
CA SER A 242 7.37 -12.92 -14.58
C SER A 242 8.31 -12.75 -15.76
N TYR A 243 9.62 -12.91 -15.55
CA TYR A 243 10.61 -12.76 -16.62
C TYR A 243 10.41 -13.80 -17.73
N SER A 244 10.13 -15.05 -17.38
CA SER A 244 9.80 -16.10 -18.35
C SER A 244 8.52 -15.78 -19.12
N SER A 245 7.50 -15.22 -18.47
CA SER A 245 6.25 -14.82 -19.13
C SER A 245 6.49 -13.70 -20.15
N GLU A 246 7.32 -12.72 -19.83
CA GLU A 246 7.70 -11.63 -20.74
C GLU A 246 8.47 -12.17 -21.95
N LEU A 247 9.43 -13.09 -21.73
CA LEU A 247 10.16 -13.75 -22.81
C LEU A 247 9.22 -14.49 -23.76
N VAL A 248 8.24 -15.24 -23.23
CA VAL A 248 7.24 -15.94 -24.04
C VAL A 248 6.35 -14.97 -24.83
N LEU A 249 5.87 -13.89 -24.20
CA LEU A 249 5.06 -12.88 -24.90
C LEU A 249 5.83 -12.20 -26.03
N ASN A 250 7.12 -11.91 -25.80
CA ASN A 250 8.01 -11.35 -26.82
C ASN A 250 8.23 -12.33 -27.98
N LEU A 251 8.42 -13.63 -27.71
CA LEU A 251 8.51 -14.66 -28.76
C LEU A 251 7.22 -14.78 -29.58
N LEU A 252 6.06 -14.55 -28.95
CA LEU A 252 4.76 -14.57 -29.60
C LEU A 252 4.38 -13.23 -30.26
N ASN A 253 5.24 -12.22 -30.21
CA ASN A 253 4.98 -10.84 -30.67
C ASN A 253 3.70 -10.22 -30.06
N VAL A 254 3.37 -10.59 -28.83
CA VAL A 254 2.21 -10.04 -28.11
C VAL A 254 2.64 -8.79 -27.36
N THR A 255 2.11 -7.64 -27.77
CA THR A 255 2.39 -6.36 -27.11
C THR A 255 1.41 -6.12 -25.96
N VAL A 256 1.93 -5.83 -24.78
CA VAL A 256 1.13 -5.43 -23.62
C VAL A 256 0.87 -3.94 -23.68
N THR A 257 -0.41 -3.55 -23.73
CA THR A 257 -0.82 -2.14 -23.91
C THR A 257 -0.84 -1.35 -22.60
N ASN A 258 -1.06 -2.00 -21.46
CA ASN A 258 -1.07 -1.36 -20.14
C ASN A 258 -0.23 -2.14 -19.12
N ILE A 259 0.95 -1.61 -18.82
CA ILE A 259 1.93 -2.17 -17.87
C ILE A 259 1.35 -2.27 -16.45
N GLN A 260 0.40 -1.39 -16.07
CA GLN A 260 -0.16 -1.41 -14.72
C GLN A 260 -1.05 -2.62 -14.46
N THR A 261 -1.73 -3.11 -15.51
CA THR A 261 -2.63 -4.27 -15.45
C THR A 261 -1.99 -5.53 -16.01
N ASP A 262 -0.71 -5.45 -16.39
CA ASP A 262 0.06 -6.57 -16.92
C ASP A 262 0.23 -7.67 -15.87
N PRO A 263 -0.21 -8.91 -16.16
CA PRO A 263 0.02 -10.03 -15.29
C PRO A 263 1.48 -10.22 -14.87
N GLY A 264 2.43 -10.06 -15.81
CA GLY A 264 3.86 -10.22 -15.53
C GLY A 264 4.33 -9.24 -14.45
N VAL A 265 4.11 -7.94 -14.69
CA VAL A 265 4.50 -6.86 -13.76
C VAL A 265 3.95 -7.04 -12.35
N ILE A 266 2.70 -7.46 -12.19
CA ILE A 266 2.12 -7.64 -10.85
C ILE A 266 2.76 -8.86 -10.14
N VAL A 267 3.00 -9.96 -10.85
CA VAL A 267 3.70 -11.14 -10.30
C VAL A 267 5.13 -10.77 -9.90
N PHE A 268 5.84 -10.03 -10.75
CA PHE A 268 7.16 -9.48 -10.43
C PHE A 268 7.11 -8.65 -9.14
N ARG A 269 6.15 -7.73 -9.02
CA ARG A 269 6.00 -6.86 -7.85
C ARG A 269 5.73 -7.66 -6.58
N VAL A 270 4.87 -8.68 -6.62
CA VAL A 270 4.64 -9.58 -5.47
C VAL A 270 5.93 -10.33 -5.14
N GLY A 271 6.65 -10.85 -6.14
CA GLY A 271 7.93 -11.52 -5.97
C GLY A 271 8.97 -10.63 -5.29
N PHE A 272 9.12 -9.39 -5.76
CA PHE A 272 10.01 -8.40 -5.16
C PHE A 272 9.64 -8.10 -3.71
N VAL A 273 8.35 -7.92 -3.41
CA VAL A 273 7.88 -7.67 -2.04
C VAL A 273 8.19 -8.87 -1.12
N LEU A 274 8.03 -10.10 -1.60
CA LEU A 274 8.41 -11.31 -0.87
C LEU A 274 9.93 -11.40 -0.64
N GLY A 275 10.74 -11.11 -1.66
CA GLY A 275 12.19 -11.01 -1.55
C GLY A 275 12.63 -9.96 -0.54
N LEU A 276 12.00 -8.79 -0.54
CA LEU A 276 12.25 -7.73 0.45
C LEU A 276 11.87 -8.19 1.87
N ASN A 277 10.72 -8.84 2.03
CA ASN A 277 10.33 -9.44 3.32
C ASN A 277 11.34 -10.52 3.76
N ALA A 278 11.90 -11.30 2.84
CA ALA A 278 12.94 -12.29 3.14
C ALA A 278 14.20 -11.64 3.71
N ILE A 279 14.69 -10.57 3.06
CA ILE A 279 15.87 -9.82 3.51
C ILE A 279 15.61 -9.20 4.88
N VAL A 280 14.50 -8.49 5.05
CA VAL A 280 14.19 -7.80 6.32
C VAL A 280 13.91 -8.81 7.44
N SER A 281 13.27 -9.94 7.14
CA SER A 281 13.09 -11.05 8.09
C SER A 281 14.43 -11.64 8.52
N PHE A 282 15.35 -11.86 7.58
CA PHE A 282 16.68 -12.39 7.88
C PHE A 282 17.49 -11.43 8.76
N ILE A 283 17.45 -10.12 8.46
CA ILE A 283 18.06 -9.08 9.30
C ILE A 283 17.46 -9.11 10.70
N ALA A 284 16.13 -9.23 10.81
CA ALA A 284 15.43 -9.28 12.09
C ALA A 284 15.81 -10.48 12.98
N LEU A 285 16.38 -11.56 12.42
CA LEU A 285 16.93 -12.67 13.21
C LEU A 285 18.15 -12.29 14.04
N LYS A 286 18.88 -11.26 13.62
CA LYS A 286 20.10 -10.76 14.29
C LYS A 286 19.83 -9.53 15.16
N VAL A 287 18.58 -9.07 15.24
CA VAL A 287 18.23 -7.80 15.90
C VAL A 287 17.18 -8.07 16.96
N ASP A 288 17.56 -7.93 18.23
CA ASP A 288 16.63 -8.11 19.35
C ASP A 288 15.71 -6.91 19.56
N ARG A 289 16.17 -5.70 19.20
CA ARG A 289 15.44 -4.44 19.38
C ARG A 289 15.73 -3.49 18.22
N ILE A 290 14.69 -2.79 17.77
CA ILE A 290 14.80 -1.72 16.77
C ILE A 290 14.62 -0.35 17.41
N PRO A 291 15.26 0.71 16.87
CA PRO A 291 15.11 2.07 17.38
C PRO A 291 13.64 2.47 17.53
N GLN A 292 13.29 3.09 18.66
CA GLN A 292 11.92 3.54 18.94
C GLN A 292 11.39 4.49 17.85
N LEU A 293 12.28 5.22 17.19
CA LEU A 293 11.94 6.09 16.08
C LEU A 293 11.30 5.34 14.90
N LEU A 294 11.91 4.25 14.45
CA LEU A 294 11.39 3.43 13.35
C LEU A 294 10.02 2.84 13.69
N ILE A 295 9.86 2.43 14.95
CA ILE A 295 8.59 1.93 15.48
C ILE A 295 7.52 3.02 15.40
N LEU A 296 7.87 4.23 15.83
CA LEU A 296 6.94 5.33 15.92
C LEU A 296 6.50 5.81 14.53
N VAL A 297 7.45 5.93 13.60
CA VAL A 297 7.20 6.25 12.18
C VAL A 297 6.33 5.16 11.54
N GLY A 298 6.71 3.88 11.69
CA GLY A 298 5.95 2.76 11.13
C GLY A 298 4.54 2.59 11.71
N ARG A 299 4.26 3.11 12.92
CA ARG A 299 2.92 3.06 13.53
C ARG A 299 2.01 4.23 13.13
N ASN A 300 2.59 5.37 12.76
CA ASN A 300 1.86 6.59 12.38
C ASN A 300 1.84 6.79 10.86
N THR A 301 1.84 5.71 10.08
CA THR A 301 1.91 5.75 8.61
C THR A 301 0.81 6.61 7.99
N LEU A 302 -0.43 6.51 8.48
CA LEU A 302 -1.57 7.29 7.96
C LEU A 302 -1.40 8.78 8.22
N LEU A 303 -0.95 9.17 9.42
CA LEU A 303 -0.75 10.57 9.75
C LEU A 303 0.34 11.18 8.86
N ILE A 304 1.48 10.48 8.76
CA ILE A 304 2.58 10.90 7.86
C ILE A 304 2.04 11.00 6.44
N TYR A 305 1.29 9.99 5.97
CA TYR A 305 0.68 9.99 4.64
C TYR A 305 -0.18 11.23 4.39
N VAL A 306 -1.13 11.53 5.28
CA VAL A 306 -2.03 12.68 5.11
C VAL A 306 -1.26 14.00 5.11
N VAL A 307 -0.43 14.24 6.14
CA VAL A 307 0.22 15.55 6.31
C VAL A 307 1.25 15.81 5.22
N HIS A 308 2.07 14.83 4.83
CA HIS A 308 3.08 15.07 3.80
C HIS A 308 2.45 15.34 2.42
N LEU A 309 1.30 14.73 2.10
CA LEU A 309 0.60 15.03 0.85
C LEU A 309 -0.03 16.42 0.87
N LEU A 310 -0.63 16.83 1.99
CA LEU A 310 -1.17 18.19 2.14
C LEU A 310 -0.06 19.25 2.01
N LEU A 311 1.14 18.98 2.52
CA LEU A 311 2.30 19.87 2.35
C LEU A 311 2.80 19.88 0.90
N LEU A 312 2.89 18.72 0.26
CA LEU A 312 3.46 18.60 -1.09
C LEU A 312 2.50 19.06 -2.19
N TYR A 313 1.29 18.49 -2.23
CA TYR A 313 0.31 18.70 -3.30
C TYR A 313 -0.71 19.78 -2.95
N GLY A 314 -0.91 20.07 -1.66
CA GLY A 314 -1.92 21.01 -1.21
C GLY A 314 -3.26 20.34 -0.94
N SER A 315 -4.28 21.17 -0.77
CA SER A 315 -5.69 20.80 -0.72
C SER A 315 -6.54 21.97 -1.22
N ALA A 316 -7.85 21.81 -1.18
CA ALA A 316 -8.76 22.91 -1.41
C ALA A 316 -8.55 24.13 -0.48
N TRP A 317 -7.91 23.96 0.68
CA TRP A 317 -7.71 25.02 1.67
C TRP A 317 -6.27 25.52 1.78
N ASN A 318 -5.30 24.85 1.16
CA ASN A 318 -3.91 25.26 1.24
C ASN A 318 -3.17 24.98 -0.07
N PRO A 319 -2.34 25.93 -0.54
CA PRO A 319 -1.42 25.65 -1.62
C PRO A 319 -0.40 24.60 -1.17
N GLY A 320 -0.04 23.69 -2.08
CA GLY A 320 1.05 22.75 -1.87
C GLY A 320 2.38 23.32 -2.36
N ILE A 321 3.49 22.74 -1.89
CA ILE A 321 4.84 22.99 -2.40
C ILE A 321 4.90 22.84 -3.93
N ASN A 322 4.14 21.91 -4.51
CA ASN A 322 4.06 21.69 -5.96
C ASN A 322 3.60 22.94 -6.73
N PHE A 323 2.74 23.77 -6.14
CA PHE A 323 2.26 25.00 -6.78
C PHE A 323 3.37 26.04 -6.94
N ILE A 324 4.31 26.09 -6.00
CA ILE A 324 5.37 27.12 -5.94
C ILE A 324 6.67 26.64 -6.60
N TRP A 325 7.07 25.39 -6.33
CA TRP A 325 8.37 24.83 -6.72
C TRP A 325 8.27 23.53 -7.52
N GLY A 326 7.09 23.21 -8.04
CA GLY A 326 6.87 22.00 -8.85
C GLY A 326 7.88 21.91 -9.99
N LYS A 327 8.58 20.77 -10.06
CA LYS A 327 9.59 20.47 -11.08
C LYS A 327 10.73 21.50 -11.18
N GLY A 328 10.96 22.31 -10.15
CA GLY A 328 11.97 23.37 -10.19
C GLY A 328 13.37 22.97 -9.72
N PHE A 329 13.53 21.78 -9.12
CA PHE A 329 14.76 21.43 -8.40
C PHE A 329 15.69 20.53 -9.22
N ASN A 330 16.99 20.73 -9.03
CA ASN A 330 18.00 19.78 -9.49
C ASN A 330 18.05 18.52 -8.61
N GLY A 331 18.88 17.54 -8.99
CA GLY A 331 19.01 16.27 -8.27
C GLY A 331 19.35 16.43 -6.78
N TRP A 332 20.41 17.19 -6.46
CA TRP A 332 20.87 17.37 -5.08
C TRP A 332 19.85 18.08 -4.20
N LEU A 333 19.24 19.14 -4.72
CA LEU A 333 18.22 19.89 -4.00
C LEU A 333 16.96 19.05 -3.76
N SER A 334 16.60 18.18 -4.71
CA SER A 334 15.48 17.23 -4.54
C SER A 334 15.76 16.19 -3.45
N VAL A 335 16.98 15.66 -3.39
CA VAL A 335 17.40 14.73 -2.33
C VAL A 335 17.39 15.44 -0.96
N PHE A 336 17.93 16.65 -0.89
CA PHE A 336 17.90 17.45 0.33
C PHE A 336 16.46 17.72 0.81
N ALA A 337 15.57 18.12 -0.10
CA ALA A 337 14.17 18.34 0.21
C ALA A 337 13.47 17.07 0.73
N ALA A 338 13.78 15.90 0.16
CA ALA A 338 13.26 14.62 0.63
C ALA A 338 13.72 14.28 2.06
N LEU A 339 15.01 14.50 2.37
CA LEU A 339 15.56 14.31 3.72
C LEU A 339 14.95 15.29 4.72
N LEU A 340 14.75 16.55 4.31
CA LEU A 340 14.08 17.56 5.11
C LEU A 340 12.63 17.15 5.39
N MET A 341 11.87 16.72 4.39
CA MET A 341 10.49 16.26 4.56
C MET A 341 10.41 15.04 5.50
N ILE A 342 11.29 14.05 5.34
CA ILE A 342 11.39 12.92 6.27
C ILE A 342 11.65 13.39 7.70
N THR A 343 12.57 14.33 7.89
CA THR A 343 12.90 14.90 9.20
C THR A 343 11.69 15.60 9.81
N ILE A 344 10.99 16.45 9.06
CA ILE A 344 9.79 17.16 9.52
C ILE A 344 8.70 16.16 9.93
N MET A 345 8.41 15.16 9.09
CA MET A 345 7.41 14.11 9.41
C MET A 345 7.79 13.31 10.65
N THR A 346 9.07 13.03 10.82
CA THR A 346 9.60 12.30 11.97
C THR A 346 9.49 13.13 13.26
N LEU A 347 9.86 14.41 13.22
CA LEU A 347 9.72 15.34 14.34
C LEU A 347 8.26 15.55 14.74
N MET A 348 7.35 15.69 13.78
CA MET A 348 5.90 15.77 14.03
C MET A 348 5.42 14.57 14.83
N VAL A 349 5.82 13.37 14.41
CA VAL A 349 5.41 12.11 15.04
C VAL A 349 6.01 11.97 16.45
N ILE A 350 7.26 12.40 16.67
CA ILE A 350 7.87 12.49 18.00
C ILE A 350 7.11 13.48 18.89
N GLY A 351 6.78 14.67 18.38
CA GLY A 351 6.04 15.70 19.11
C GLY A 351 4.69 15.20 19.61
N ILE A 352 3.90 14.59 18.72
CA ILE A 352 2.60 13.99 19.05
C ILE A 352 2.74 12.90 20.11
N HIS A 353 3.79 12.07 20.02
CA HIS A 353 4.05 11.02 21.01
C HIS A 353 4.37 11.60 22.39
N LYS A 354 5.25 12.62 22.45
CA LYS A 354 5.63 13.28 23.71
C LYS A 354 4.45 13.99 24.37
N LEU A 355 3.59 14.63 23.58
CA LEU A 355 2.38 15.32 24.06
C LEU A 355 1.25 14.36 24.48
N LYS A 356 1.47 13.02 24.41
CA LYS A 356 0.47 11.98 24.75
C LYS A 356 -0.89 12.15 24.06
N ILE A 357 -0.93 12.83 22.92
CA ILE A 357 -2.16 12.98 22.13
C ILE A 357 -2.62 11.57 21.73
N ARG A 358 -3.75 11.12 22.28
CA ARG A 358 -4.24 9.73 22.18
C ARG A 358 -4.67 9.43 20.74
N ASN A 359 -3.73 9.05 19.88
CA ASN A 359 -3.94 8.68 18.47
C ASN A 359 -4.56 7.27 18.26
N LYS A 360 -5.47 6.82 19.13
CA LYS A 360 -6.02 5.44 19.06
C LYS A 360 -6.78 5.14 17.75
N GLY A 361 -7.21 6.15 17.00
CA GLY A 361 -7.85 6.00 15.68
C GLY A 361 -6.91 6.13 14.47
N LEU A 362 -5.74 6.74 14.64
CA LEU A 362 -4.76 7.00 13.57
C LEU A 362 -3.61 5.98 13.56
N VAL A 363 -3.38 5.32 14.69
CA VAL A 363 -2.35 4.29 14.87
C VAL A 363 -2.94 2.90 14.59
N THR A 364 -2.26 2.19 13.67
CA THR A 364 -2.60 0.92 12.98
C THR A 364 -3.68 1.02 11.93
#